data_AF-A0A7C7SCV6-F1
#
_entry.id   AF-A0A7C7SCV6-F1
#
_cell.length_a   1.000
_cell.length_b   1.000
_cell.length_c   1.000
_cell.angle_alpha   90.00
_cell.angle_beta   90.00
_cell.angle_gamma   90.00
#
_symmetry.space_group_name_H-M   'P 1'
#
loop_
_entity.id
_entity.type
_entity.pdbx_description
1 polymer ?
#
loop_
_entity_poly.entity_id
_entity_poly.type
_entity_poly.pdbx_seq_one_letter_code
_entity_poly.pdbx_strand_id
1 'polypeptide(L)'
;MALDDYGGWPGLLERLCDGEHLSAGETEAILSEILSGEAEPSQIAGFLVGLKVKGETAEETTGLVNAMVATAEPLDLPEGTIDIVGTGGGAVRRAGALNVSTMACFAAAGAGAIVCKHGNRSASSTSGAFDLLEILGVDIEVSPGRVAEQVAELGIGFAFARTFHPAMRFAGPIRAGLGIPTVFNVLGPLSHPGQPKRQLIGAT
;
A
#
# COMPACT_ATOMS: atom_id res chain seq x y z
N MET A 1 -19.98 7.63 4.03
CA MET A 1 -20.37 8.59 5.07
C MET A 1 -19.25 9.59 5.20
N ALA A 2 -19.58 10.84 5.48
CA ALA A 2 -18.57 11.87 5.72
C ALA A 2 -17.94 11.63 7.10
N LEU A 3 -16.73 12.13 7.34
CA LEU A 3 -16.07 12.04 8.63
C LEU A 3 -16.91 12.68 9.76
N ASP A 4 -17.65 13.74 9.44
CA ASP A 4 -18.55 14.44 10.37
C ASP A 4 -19.72 13.58 10.85
N ASP A 5 -20.16 12.59 10.06
CA ASP A 5 -21.19 11.63 10.47
C ASP A 5 -20.71 10.74 11.64
N TYR A 6 -19.40 10.68 11.86
CA TYR A 6 -18.74 9.92 12.92
C TYR A 6 -18.19 10.79 14.07
N GLY A 7 -18.60 12.06 14.13
CA GLY A 7 -18.12 13.00 15.16
C GLY A 7 -16.81 13.72 14.79
N GLY A 8 -16.37 13.62 13.54
CA GLY A 8 -15.22 14.33 13.00
C GLY A 8 -13.89 13.92 13.64
N TRP A 9 -12.83 14.66 13.30
CA TRP A 9 -11.49 14.41 13.83
C TRP A 9 -11.40 14.40 15.37
N PRO A 10 -11.97 15.37 16.11
CA PRO A 10 -11.86 15.36 17.56
C PRO A 10 -12.47 14.12 18.20
N GLY A 11 -13.68 13.71 17.78
CA GLY A 11 -14.37 12.56 18.36
C GLY A 11 -13.66 11.24 18.05
N LEU A 12 -13.17 11.07 16.82
CA LEU A 12 -12.45 9.85 16.42
C LEU A 12 -11.07 9.76 17.08
N LEU A 13 -10.36 10.87 17.22
CA LEU A 13 -9.06 10.89 17.92
C LEU A 13 -9.22 10.68 19.43
N GLU A 14 -10.25 11.25 20.05
CA GLU A 14 -10.55 11.03 21.48
C GLU A 14 -10.80 9.54 21.74
N ARG A 15 -11.65 8.90 20.94
CA ARG A 15 -11.91 7.45 21.04
C ARG A 15 -10.66 6.60 20.85
N LEU A 16 -9.79 6.96 19.90
CA LEU A 16 -8.49 6.27 19.75
C LEU A 16 -7.59 6.45 20.98
N CYS A 17 -7.58 7.63 21.60
CA CYS A 17 -6.84 7.89 22.84
C CYS A 17 -7.39 7.08 24.02
N ASP A 18 -8.70 6.84 24.06
CA ASP A 18 -9.37 5.99 25.05
C ASP A 18 -9.17 4.48 24.79
N GLY A 19 -8.48 4.12 23.71
CA GLY A 19 -8.20 2.74 23.33
C GLY A 19 -9.36 2.03 22.64
N GLU A 20 -10.37 2.77 22.19
CA GLU A 20 -11.50 2.19 21.47
C GLU A 20 -11.14 1.82 20.04
N HIS A 21 -11.67 0.68 19.58
CA HIS A 21 -11.58 0.29 18.18
C HIS A 21 -12.59 1.06 17.33
N LEU A 22 -12.12 1.52 16.17
CA LEU A 22 -12.95 2.09 15.14
C LEU A 22 -13.47 1.00 14.20
N SER A 23 -14.65 1.23 13.62
CA SER A 23 -15.22 0.41 12.55
C SER A 23 -14.50 0.65 11.22
N ALA A 24 -14.73 -0.25 10.26
CA ALA A 24 -14.16 -0.10 8.91
C ALA A 24 -14.65 1.18 8.22
N GLY A 25 -15.92 1.56 8.41
CA GLY A 25 -16.47 2.78 7.82
C GLY A 25 -15.80 4.05 8.37
N GLU A 26 -15.45 4.05 9.66
CA GLU A 26 -14.77 5.18 10.30
C GLU A 26 -13.32 5.32 9.79
N THR A 27 -12.56 4.23 9.72
CA THR A 27 -11.19 4.30 9.20
C THR A 27 -11.12 4.55 7.71
N GLU A 28 -12.10 4.08 6.94
CA GLU A 28 -12.26 4.43 5.53
C GLU A 28 -12.53 5.93 5.34
N ALA A 29 -13.42 6.51 6.15
CA ALA A 29 -13.69 7.95 6.12
C ALA A 29 -12.46 8.77 6.52
N ILE A 30 -11.75 8.37 7.60
CA ILE A 30 -10.50 9.01 8.03
C ILE A 30 -9.49 9.02 6.89
N LEU A 31 -9.19 7.84 6.30
CA LEU A 31 -8.15 7.78 5.29
C LEU A 31 -8.57 8.45 3.99
N SER A 32 -9.86 8.44 3.63
CA SER A 32 -10.36 9.21 2.49
C SER A 32 -10.12 10.71 2.66
N GLU A 33 -10.35 11.26 3.86
CA GLU A 33 -10.05 12.67 4.19
C GLU A 33 -8.55 12.99 4.11
N ILE A 34 -7.70 12.05 4.55
CA ILE A 34 -6.24 12.19 4.41
C ILE A 34 -5.83 12.20 2.94
N LEU A 35 -6.42 11.32 2.12
CA LEU A 35 -6.07 11.14 0.71
C LEU A 35 -6.69 12.22 -0.20
N SER A 36 -7.74 12.92 0.23
CA SER A 36 -8.28 14.10 -0.45
C SER A 36 -7.43 15.36 -0.18
N GLY A 37 -6.65 15.37 0.90
CA GLY A 37 -5.81 16.51 1.30
C GLY A 37 -6.51 17.49 2.24
N GLU A 38 -7.66 17.11 2.79
CA GLU A 38 -8.45 17.94 3.72
C GLU A 38 -8.01 17.76 5.19
N ALA A 39 -7.20 16.73 5.49
CA ALA A 39 -6.67 16.48 6.83
C ALA A 39 -5.42 17.31 7.16
N GLU A 40 -5.40 17.88 8.36
CA GLU A 40 -4.24 18.61 8.89
C GLU A 40 -3.07 17.66 9.21
N PRO A 41 -1.80 18.09 9.06
CA PRO A 41 -0.62 17.32 9.43
C PRO A 41 -0.66 16.73 10.85
N SER A 42 -1.19 17.49 11.81
CA SER A 42 -1.33 17.07 13.21
C SER A 42 -2.37 15.97 13.39
N GLN A 43 -3.47 16.01 12.64
CA GLN A 43 -4.51 14.98 12.65
C GLN A 43 -3.98 13.66 12.07
N ILE A 44 -3.26 13.73 10.94
CA ILE A 44 -2.61 12.57 10.33
C ILE A 44 -1.62 11.94 11.31
N ALA A 45 -0.74 12.75 11.90
CA ALA A 45 0.25 12.25 12.86
C ALA A 45 -0.41 11.63 14.11
N GLY A 46 -1.41 12.32 14.67
CA GLY A 46 -2.17 11.85 15.84
C GLY A 46 -2.87 10.51 15.58
N PHE A 47 -3.56 10.39 14.44
CA PHE A 47 -4.21 9.15 14.03
C PHE A 47 -3.22 7.98 13.89
N LEU A 48 -2.11 8.21 13.17
CA LEU A 48 -1.14 7.14 12.92
C LEU A 48 -0.43 6.65 14.18
N VAL A 49 -0.10 7.58 15.09
CA VAL A 49 0.51 7.23 16.38
C VAL A 49 -0.52 6.59 17.31
N GLY A 50 -1.72 7.15 17.41
CA GLY A 50 -2.81 6.62 18.24
C GLY A 50 -3.20 5.20 17.84
N LEU A 51 -3.43 4.98 16.55
CA LEU A 51 -3.75 3.64 16.03
C LEU A 51 -2.63 2.63 16.32
N LYS A 52 -1.37 3.02 16.13
CA LYS A 52 -0.21 2.17 16.43
C LYS A 52 -0.11 1.80 17.91
N VAL A 53 -0.31 2.77 18.80
CA VAL A 53 -0.21 2.56 20.26
C VAL A 53 -1.35 1.69 20.76
N LYS A 54 -2.57 1.94 20.26
CA LYS A 54 -3.74 1.12 20.55
C LYS A 54 -3.60 -0.31 20.00
N GLY A 55 -2.96 -0.43 18.84
CA GLY A 55 -2.95 -1.63 18.01
C GLY A 55 -4.11 -1.62 17.02
N GLU A 56 -3.79 -1.71 15.73
CA GLU A 56 -4.77 -1.81 14.66
C GLU A 56 -5.51 -3.16 14.66
N THR A 57 -6.80 -3.15 14.36
CA THR A 57 -7.59 -4.38 14.11
C THR A 57 -7.68 -4.70 12.63
N ALA A 58 -8.11 -5.92 12.31
CA ALA A 58 -8.43 -6.31 10.94
C ALA A 58 -9.56 -5.44 10.34
N GLU A 59 -10.55 -5.05 11.15
CA GLU A 59 -11.66 -4.21 10.72
C GLU A 59 -11.19 -2.78 10.38
N GLU A 60 -10.39 -2.18 11.27
CA GLU A 60 -9.77 -0.87 11.03
C GLU A 60 -8.88 -0.91 9.78
N THR A 61 -8.06 -1.95 9.64
CA THR A 61 -7.19 -2.14 8.47
C THR A 61 -8.01 -2.30 7.18
N THR A 62 -9.15 -2.98 7.24
CA THR A 62 -10.04 -3.16 6.07
C THR A 62 -10.55 -1.82 5.55
N GLY A 63 -11.02 -0.93 6.42
CA GLY A 63 -11.46 0.41 6.01
C GLY A 63 -10.34 1.24 5.39
N LEU A 64 -9.13 1.15 5.93
CA LEU A 64 -7.95 1.79 5.36
C LEU A 64 -7.60 1.23 3.97
N VAL A 65 -7.69 -0.09 3.78
CA VAL A 65 -7.47 -0.72 2.46
C VAL A 65 -8.52 -0.25 1.46
N ASN A 66 -9.79 -0.18 1.86
CA ASN A 66 -10.87 0.30 1.00
C ASN A 66 -10.59 1.72 0.49
N ALA A 67 -10.22 2.65 1.39
CA ALA A 67 -9.90 4.03 1.00
C ALA A 67 -8.66 4.11 0.08
N MET A 68 -7.63 3.30 0.33
CA MET A 68 -6.45 3.23 -0.54
C MET A 68 -6.79 2.77 -1.96
N VAL A 69 -7.63 1.74 -2.07
CA VAL A 69 -8.06 1.17 -3.36
C VAL A 69 -9.02 2.11 -4.08
N ALA A 70 -9.98 2.72 -3.37
CA ALA A 70 -10.96 3.65 -3.93
C ALA A 70 -10.30 4.92 -4.53
N THR A 71 -9.16 5.32 -3.97
CA THR A 71 -8.39 6.50 -4.43
C THR A 71 -7.24 6.13 -5.38
N ALA A 72 -7.05 4.84 -5.69
CA ALA A 72 -5.99 4.42 -6.58
C ALA A 72 -6.33 4.74 -8.05
N GLU A 73 -5.30 4.93 -8.88
CA GLU A 73 -5.51 4.93 -10.32
C GLU A 73 -6.03 3.55 -10.76
N PRO A 74 -7.10 3.49 -11.59
CA PRO A 74 -7.67 2.22 -12.03
C PRO A 74 -6.66 1.36 -12.79
N LEU A 75 -6.69 0.05 -12.53
CA LEU A 75 -5.87 -0.93 -13.23
C LEU A 75 -6.68 -2.19 -13.54
N ASP A 76 -7.15 -2.31 -14.78
CA ASP A 76 -7.84 -3.51 -15.25
C ASP A 76 -6.82 -4.60 -15.56
N LEU A 77 -7.01 -5.79 -14.98
CA LEU A 77 -6.11 -6.92 -15.11
C LEU A 77 -6.86 -8.16 -15.62
N PRO A 78 -6.19 -9.07 -16.36
CA PRO A 78 -6.76 -10.35 -16.73
C PRO A 78 -7.20 -11.18 -15.51
N GLU A 79 -8.24 -12.00 -15.69
CA GLU A 79 -8.67 -12.92 -14.64
C GLU A 79 -7.56 -13.90 -14.27
N GLY A 80 -7.44 -14.20 -12.97
CA GLY A 80 -6.42 -15.12 -12.46
C GLY A 80 -5.06 -14.47 -12.21
N THR A 81 -4.92 -13.16 -12.46
CA THR A 81 -3.72 -12.40 -12.09
C THR A 81 -3.38 -12.55 -10.61
N ILE A 82 -2.10 -12.75 -10.31
CA ILE A 82 -1.57 -12.88 -8.95
C ILE A 82 -0.61 -11.73 -8.62
N ASP A 83 -0.48 -11.42 -7.34
CA ASP A 83 0.56 -10.54 -6.80
C ASP A 83 1.48 -11.31 -5.84
N ILE A 84 2.77 -10.96 -5.85
CA ILE A 84 3.79 -11.53 -4.98
C ILE A 84 4.57 -10.37 -4.35
N VAL A 85 4.30 -10.11 -3.08
CA VAL A 85 4.72 -8.88 -2.39
C VAL A 85 5.03 -9.16 -0.92
N GLY A 86 5.62 -8.20 -0.22
CA GLY A 86 5.77 -8.27 1.23
C GLY A 86 5.74 -6.88 1.86
N THR A 87 5.48 -6.84 3.16
CA THR A 87 5.41 -5.60 3.96
C THR A 87 6.75 -4.87 4.02
N GLY A 88 7.85 -5.59 3.82
CA GLY A 88 9.22 -5.06 3.95
C GLY A 88 9.58 -4.74 5.41
N GLY A 89 10.81 -4.29 5.66
CA GLY A 89 11.17 -3.65 6.93
C GLY A 89 11.54 -4.57 8.11
N GLY A 90 11.70 -5.88 7.93
CA GLY A 90 12.25 -6.74 8.98
C GLY A 90 13.66 -6.33 9.39
N ALA A 91 13.86 -5.94 10.65
CA ALA A 91 15.14 -5.46 11.20
C ALA A 91 16.31 -6.44 10.98
N VAL A 92 16.00 -7.73 10.87
CA VAL A 92 16.96 -8.84 10.71
C VAL A 92 17.55 -8.94 9.29
N ARG A 93 17.01 -8.23 8.29
CA ARG A 93 17.42 -8.40 6.87
C ARG A 93 17.94 -7.12 6.19
N ARG A 94 18.45 -6.15 6.96
CA ARG A 94 18.99 -4.90 6.38
C ARG A 94 20.28 -5.10 5.55
N ALA A 95 21.01 -6.19 5.74
CA ALA A 95 22.16 -6.56 4.92
C ALA A 95 21.87 -7.83 4.11
N GLY A 96 21.89 -7.73 2.77
CA GLY A 96 21.89 -8.89 1.88
C GLY A 96 20.53 -9.53 1.56
N ALA A 97 19.40 -8.86 1.82
CA ALA A 97 18.10 -9.36 1.36
C ALA A 97 18.03 -9.34 -0.18
N LEU A 98 17.92 -10.52 -0.78
CA LEU A 98 17.58 -10.63 -2.21
C LEU A 98 16.13 -10.17 -2.42
N ASN A 99 15.85 -9.61 -3.59
CA ASN A 99 14.50 -9.26 -4.05
C ASN A 99 13.71 -10.53 -4.43
N VAL A 100 13.56 -11.45 -3.48
CA VAL A 100 12.99 -12.81 -3.69
C VAL A 100 11.59 -12.73 -4.27
N SER A 101 10.75 -11.78 -3.83
CA SER A 101 9.41 -11.62 -4.39
C SER A 101 9.44 -11.18 -5.86
N THR A 102 10.32 -10.25 -6.23
CA THR A 102 10.52 -9.86 -7.64
C THR A 102 11.03 -11.03 -8.49
N MET A 103 12.00 -11.80 -7.98
CA MET A 103 12.49 -13.00 -8.67
C MET A 103 11.39 -14.06 -8.86
N ALA A 104 10.55 -14.25 -7.83
CA ALA A 104 9.42 -15.18 -7.88
C ALA A 104 8.37 -14.75 -8.90
N CYS A 105 8.15 -13.45 -9.13
CA CYS A 105 7.27 -12.97 -10.20
C CYS A 105 7.72 -13.47 -11.58
N PHE A 106 9.02 -13.35 -11.89
CA PHE A 106 9.55 -13.84 -13.16
C PHE A 106 9.46 -15.37 -13.28
N ALA A 107 9.77 -16.10 -12.20
CA ALA A 107 9.65 -17.55 -12.19
C ALA A 107 8.19 -18.02 -12.39
N ALA A 108 7.23 -17.38 -11.72
CA ALA A 108 5.81 -17.69 -11.85
C ALA A 108 5.28 -17.36 -13.26
N ALA A 109 5.66 -16.20 -13.82
CA ALA A 109 5.31 -15.84 -15.20
C ALA A 109 5.89 -16.83 -16.21
N GLY A 110 7.15 -17.24 -16.04
CA GLY A 110 7.79 -18.28 -16.87
C GLY A 110 7.14 -19.66 -16.75
N ALA A 111 6.43 -19.93 -15.65
CA ALA A 111 5.62 -21.13 -15.45
C ALA A 111 4.17 -20.99 -15.95
N GLY A 112 3.80 -19.85 -16.55
CA GLY A 112 2.49 -19.60 -17.15
C GLY A 112 1.47 -18.89 -16.25
N ALA A 113 1.86 -18.40 -15.08
CA ALA A 113 0.99 -17.54 -14.28
C ALA A 113 0.92 -16.12 -14.87
N ILE A 114 -0.21 -15.45 -14.69
CA ILE A 114 -0.33 -14.01 -14.99
C ILE A 114 0.02 -13.25 -13.71
N VAL A 115 1.03 -12.38 -13.77
CA VAL A 115 1.56 -11.69 -12.59
C VAL A 115 1.46 -10.18 -12.76
N CYS A 116 0.84 -9.50 -11.80
CA CYS A 116 0.96 -8.06 -11.68
C CYS A 116 1.49 -7.76 -10.28
N LYS A 117 2.75 -7.33 -10.21
CA LYS A 117 3.39 -7.03 -8.93
C LYS A 117 3.13 -5.59 -8.54
N HIS A 118 2.55 -5.36 -7.37
CA HIS A 118 2.54 -4.04 -6.75
C HIS A 118 3.80 -3.84 -5.91
N GLY A 119 4.33 -2.61 -5.90
CA GLY A 119 5.44 -2.28 -5.03
C GLY A 119 6.02 -0.89 -5.26
N ASN A 120 7.11 -0.63 -4.57
CA ASN A 120 7.77 0.67 -4.58
C ASN A 120 9.31 0.51 -4.60
N ARG A 121 10.02 1.62 -4.76
CA ARG A 121 11.45 1.74 -4.46
C ARG A 121 11.68 1.59 -2.95
N SER A 122 12.90 1.26 -2.56
CA SER A 122 13.20 1.08 -1.14
C SER A 122 13.07 2.37 -0.33
N ALA A 123 12.52 2.27 0.88
CA ALA A 123 12.60 3.31 1.89
C ALA A 123 13.76 3.09 2.90
N SER A 124 14.30 1.87 3.03
CA SER A 124 15.22 1.53 4.12
C SER A 124 16.11 0.29 3.91
N SER A 125 16.00 -0.43 2.79
CA SER A 125 16.86 -1.55 2.40
C SER A 125 17.94 -1.12 1.40
N THR A 126 18.98 -1.92 1.23
CA THR A 126 20.05 -1.69 0.24
C THR A 126 19.57 -1.75 -1.23
N SER A 127 18.41 -2.34 -1.50
CA SER A 127 17.74 -2.38 -2.81
C SER A 127 16.28 -2.76 -2.62
N GLY A 128 15.35 -2.01 -3.22
CA GLY A 128 13.93 -2.31 -3.28
C GLY A 128 13.57 -3.05 -4.56
N ALA A 129 12.34 -3.56 -4.62
CA ALA A 129 11.88 -4.35 -5.76
C ALA A 129 11.95 -3.58 -7.08
N PHE A 130 11.56 -2.31 -7.06
CA PHE A 130 11.54 -1.45 -8.25
C PHE A 130 12.93 -0.90 -8.59
N ASP A 131 13.83 -0.79 -7.62
CA ASP A 131 15.24 -0.46 -7.88
C ASP A 131 15.92 -1.57 -8.70
N LEU A 132 15.61 -2.85 -8.40
CA LEU A 132 16.09 -3.97 -9.20
C LEU A 132 15.52 -3.96 -10.63
N LEU A 133 14.22 -3.69 -10.78
CA LEU A 133 13.57 -3.66 -12.10
C LEU A 133 14.20 -2.59 -13.00
N GLU A 134 14.48 -1.42 -12.45
CA GLU A 134 15.16 -0.34 -13.14
C GLU A 134 16.58 -0.74 -13.59
N ILE A 135 17.36 -1.42 -12.72
CA ILE A 135 18.68 -1.96 -13.07
C ILE A 135 18.59 -3.00 -14.21
N LEU A 136 17.51 -3.80 -14.24
CA LEU A 136 17.26 -4.76 -15.32
C LEU A 136 16.77 -4.10 -16.61
N GLY A 137 16.59 -2.78 -16.64
CA GLY A 137 16.12 -2.03 -17.80
C GLY A 137 14.61 -2.11 -18.01
N VAL A 138 13.84 -2.50 -16.99
CA VAL A 138 12.38 -2.46 -17.03
C VAL A 138 11.94 -1.02 -16.82
N ASP A 139 11.16 -0.48 -17.77
CA ASP A 139 10.52 0.81 -17.59
C ASP A 139 9.35 0.67 -16.61
N ILE A 140 9.53 1.21 -15.41
CA ILE A 140 8.58 1.15 -14.29
C ILE A 140 7.72 2.40 -14.15
N GLU A 141 8.07 3.49 -14.84
CA GLU A 141 7.32 4.76 -14.80
C GLU A 141 6.38 4.87 -16.00
N VAL A 142 5.64 3.79 -16.26
CA VAL A 142 4.65 3.72 -17.34
C VAL A 142 3.23 4.01 -16.84
N SER A 143 2.34 4.37 -17.77
CA SER A 143 0.94 4.67 -17.45
C SER A 143 0.16 3.43 -16.99
N PRO A 144 -0.95 3.59 -16.24
CA PRO A 144 -1.83 2.49 -15.87
C PRO A 144 -2.28 1.62 -17.06
N GLY A 145 -2.68 2.25 -18.17
CA GLY A 145 -3.06 1.54 -19.39
C GLY A 145 -1.90 0.71 -19.97
N ARG A 146 -0.66 1.23 -19.92
CA ARG A 146 0.50 0.49 -20.40
C ARG A 146 0.83 -0.71 -19.51
N VAL A 147 0.65 -0.60 -18.20
CA VAL A 147 0.78 -1.76 -17.29
C VAL A 147 -0.27 -2.81 -17.63
N ALA A 148 -1.53 -2.42 -17.85
CA ALA A 148 -2.60 -3.35 -18.23
C ALA A 148 -2.27 -4.09 -19.54
N GLU A 149 -1.81 -3.37 -20.57
CA GLU A 149 -1.35 -3.95 -21.84
C GLU A 149 -0.21 -4.95 -21.62
N GLN A 150 0.82 -4.58 -20.85
CA GLN A 150 1.95 -5.47 -20.56
C GLN A 150 1.51 -6.77 -19.88
N VAL A 151 0.61 -6.67 -18.89
CA VAL A 151 0.09 -7.87 -18.20
C VAL A 151 -0.71 -8.75 -19.16
N ALA A 152 -1.55 -8.15 -20.02
CA ALA A 152 -2.36 -8.89 -20.98
C ALA A 152 -1.53 -9.58 -22.08
N GLU A 153 -0.49 -8.91 -22.58
CA GLU A 153 0.33 -9.41 -23.69
C GLU A 153 1.47 -10.33 -23.25
N LEU A 154 2.13 -9.99 -22.13
CA LEU A 154 3.36 -10.64 -21.69
C LEU A 154 3.14 -11.58 -20.49
N GLY A 155 1.97 -11.53 -19.84
CA GLY A 155 1.69 -12.27 -18.62
C GLY A 155 2.41 -11.73 -17.38
N ILE A 156 3.12 -10.61 -17.48
CA ILE A 156 3.83 -9.97 -16.37
C ILE A 156 3.81 -8.45 -16.47
N GLY A 157 3.55 -7.78 -15.35
CA GLY A 157 3.63 -6.33 -15.22
C GLY A 157 3.93 -5.87 -13.80
N PHE A 158 4.30 -4.60 -13.67
CA PHE A 158 4.76 -4.01 -12.42
C PHE A 158 4.02 -2.70 -12.13
N ALA A 159 3.08 -2.75 -11.18
CA ALA A 159 2.32 -1.59 -10.74
C ALA A 159 3.16 -0.77 -9.75
N PHE A 160 3.73 0.35 -10.21
CA PHE A 160 4.54 1.23 -9.37
C PHE A 160 3.66 2.08 -8.44
N ALA A 161 3.81 1.92 -7.13
CA ALA A 161 2.94 2.56 -6.13
C ALA A 161 2.85 4.08 -6.27
N ARG A 162 3.91 4.76 -6.74
CA ARG A 162 3.88 6.21 -6.97
C ARG A 162 2.93 6.61 -8.11
N THR A 163 2.85 5.79 -9.15
CA THR A 163 1.92 5.97 -10.27
C THR A 163 0.49 5.69 -9.82
N PHE A 164 0.29 4.62 -9.04
CA PHE A 164 -1.06 4.14 -8.73
C PHE A 164 -1.69 4.73 -7.46
N HIS A 165 -0.91 5.30 -6.54
CA HIS A 165 -1.42 5.96 -5.34
C HIS A 165 -0.93 7.42 -5.22
N PRO A 166 -1.25 8.30 -6.19
CA PRO A 166 -0.75 9.67 -6.20
C PRO A 166 -1.22 10.52 -5.00
N ALA A 167 -2.37 10.16 -4.40
CA ALA A 167 -2.90 10.78 -3.19
C ALA A 167 -2.01 10.56 -1.94
N MET A 168 -1.10 9.57 -1.98
CA MET A 168 -0.13 9.36 -0.91
C MET A 168 0.83 10.53 -0.72
N ARG A 169 0.85 11.52 -1.62
CA ARG A 169 1.57 12.80 -1.42
C ARG A 169 1.13 13.56 -0.17
N PHE A 170 -0.10 13.37 0.30
CA PHE A 170 -0.62 14.03 1.50
C PHE A 170 -0.14 13.34 2.79
N ALA A 171 -0.14 12.01 2.82
CA ALA A 171 0.34 11.22 3.97
C ALA A 171 1.86 11.03 4.00
N GLY A 172 2.52 11.02 2.83
CA GLY A 172 3.93 10.67 2.65
C GLY A 172 4.90 11.51 3.50
N PRO A 173 4.84 12.86 3.46
CA PRO A 173 5.70 13.71 4.28
C PRO A 173 5.54 13.48 5.78
N ILE A 174 4.31 13.26 6.26
CA ILE A 174 4.04 13.00 7.67
C ILE A 174 4.64 11.67 8.10
N ARG A 175 4.46 10.62 7.29
CA ARG A 175 5.08 9.31 7.54
C ARG A 175 6.61 9.40 7.60
N ALA A 176 7.22 10.15 6.68
CA ALA A 176 8.66 10.38 6.69
C ALA A 176 9.12 11.13 7.95
N GLY A 177 8.38 12.14 8.38
CA GLY A 177 8.64 12.90 9.61
C GLY A 177 8.49 12.07 10.89
N LEU A 178 7.51 11.17 10.94
CA LEU A 178 7.33 10.24 12.07
C LEU A 178 8.49 9.23 12.18
N GLY A 179 9.03 8.77 11.06
CA GLY A 179 10.22 7.90 11.04
C GLY A 179 10.05 6.52 11.68
N ILE A 180 8.82 6.12 12.01
CA ILE A 180 8.50 4.84 12.63
C ILE A 180 7.52 4.02 11.77
N PRO A 181 7.51 2.68 11.86
CA PRO A 181 6.51 1.86 11.19
C PRO A 181 5.10 2.15 11.70
N THR A 182 4.14 2.29 10.80
CA THR A 182 2.71 2.53 11.09
C THR A 182 1.85 1.55 10.29
N VAL A 183 0.53 1.63 10.39
CA VAL A 183 -0.40 0.82 9.60
C VAL A 183 -0.12 0.88 8.09
N PHE A 184 0.43 1.99 7.57
CA PHE A 184 0.81 2.09 6.16
C PHE A 184 1.85 1.05 5.70
N ASN A 185 2.62 0.45 6.62
CA ASN A 185 3.54 -0.63 6.29
C ASN A 185 2.82 -1.92 5.90
N VAL A 186 1.58 -2.13 6.39
CA VAL A 186 0.74 -3.27 5.98
C VAL A 186 -0.20 -2.93 4.83
N LEU A 187 -0.53 -1.65 4.63
CA LEU A 187 -1.43 -1.24 3.54
C LEU A 187 -0.84 -1.47 2.15
N GLY A 188 0.46 -1.28 1.95
CA GLY A 188 1.08 -1.39 0.61
C GLY A 188 0.80 -2.72 -0.10
N PRO A 189 1.04 -3.89 0.54
CA PRO A 189 0.66 -5.20 0.00
C PRO A 189 -0.84 -5.42 -0.20
N LEU A 190 -1.69 -4.75 0.60
CA LEU A 190 -3.13 -4.98 0.62
C LEU A 190 -3.89 -4.05 -0.33
N SER A 191 -3.26 -2.97 -0.80
CA SER A 191 -3.91 -1.95 -1.62
C SER A 191 -3.60 -2.06 -3.12
N HIS A 192 -3.35 -3.25 -3.64
CA HIS A 192 -3.03 -3.41 -5.06
C HIS A 192 -4.16 -2.81 -5.93
N PRO A 193 -3.86 -1.87 -6.85
CA PRO A 193 -4.89 -1.12 -7.62
C PRO A 193 -5.82 -2.02 -8.44
N GLY A 194 -5.26 -3.07 -9.06
CA GLY A 194 -6.05 -4.07 -9.80
C GLY A 194 -6.68 -5.20 -8.96
N GLN A 195 -6.65 -5.11 -7.63
CA GLN A 195 -7.36 -5.99 -6.68
C GLN A 195 -7.31 -7.51 -7.04
N PRO A 196 -6.12 -8.11 -7.22
CA PRO A 196 -6.00 -9.52 -7.55
C PRO A 196 -6.58 -10.39 -6.43
N LYS A 197 -7.40 -11.38 -6.80
CA LYS A 197 -8.01 -12.33 -5.85
C LYS A 197 -7.01 -13.30 -5.21
N ARG A 198 -5.76 -13.33 -5.69
CA ARG A 198 -4.71 -14.26 -5.27
C ARG A 198 -3.44 -13.48 -5.01
N GLN A 199 -2.97 -13.51 -3.77
CA GLN A 199 -1.76 -12.81 -3.36
C GLN A 199 -0.89 -13.73 -2.49
N LEU A 200 0.42 -13.69 -2.70
CA LEU A 200 1.41 -14.22 -1.77
C LEU A 200 2.06 -13.05 -1.04
N ILE A 201 1.74 -12.89 0.25
CA ILE A 201 2.20 -11.76 1.07
C ILE A 201 3.21 -12.25 2.12
N GLY A 202 4.43 -11.74 2.05
CA GLY A 202 5.40 -11.87 3.12
C GLY A 202 5.17 -10.84 4.23
N ALA A 203 5.03 -11.28 5.47
CA ALA A 203 4.92 -10.43 6.65
C ALA A 203 6.13 -10.64 7.59
N THR A 204 6.44 -9.64 8.41
CA THR A 204 7.58 -9.65 9.36
C THR A 204 7.15 -9.21 10.74
#